data_AF-A0A503PA88-F1
#
_entry.id   AF-A0A503PA88-F1
#
_cell.length_a   1.000
_cell.length_b   1.000
_cell.length_c   1.000
_cell.angle_alpha   90.00
_cell.angle_beta   90.00
_cell.angle_gamma   90.00
#
_symmetry.space_group_name_H-M   'P 1'
#
loop_
_entity.id
_entity.type
_entity.pdbx_description
1 polymer ?
#
loop_
_entity_poly.entity_id
_entity_poly.type
_entity_poly.pdbx_seq_one_letter_code
_entity_poly.pdbx_strand_id
1 'polypeptide(L)'
;MGQTRATETLSRIWRRYGENHLRLVLSTLAETANNKLLLDEVGLWMASDMVLKSASLIEDRAGDWLELWDAMPVGQLQFVCQDLRGLIPQRYALGGMVYERIFRRFGKNSDQLDLFDDRRQR
;
A
#
# COMPACT_ATOMS: atom_id res chain seq x y z
N MET A 1 -19.28 8.31 -11.12
CA MET A 1 -19.65 7.32 -10.07
C MET A 1 -18.46 6.88 -9.20
N GLY A 2 -17.26 6.68 -9.74
CA GLY A 2 -16.08 6.27 -8.93
C GLY A 2 -15.65 7.29 -7.86
N GLN A 3 -15.65 8.58 -8.18
CA GLN A 3 -15.24 9.66 -7.27
C GLN A 3 -16.10 9.72 -5.99
N THR A 4 -17.41 9.47 -6.10
CA THR A 4 -18.34 9.48 -4.96
C THR A 4 -18.07 8.32 -3.98
N ARG A 5 -17.66 7.16 -4.48
CA ARG A 5 -17.31 6.00 -3.62
C ARG A 5 -15.97 6.20 -2.90
N ALA A 6 -15.02 6.86 -3.57
CA ALA A 6 -13.74 7.23 -2.96
C ALA A 6 -13.97 8.18 -1.77
N THR A 7 -14.76 9.23 -1.96
CA THR A 7 -15.08 10.19 -0.89
C THR A 7 -15.80 9.55 0.30
N GLU A 8 -16.72 8.61 0.05
CA GLU A 8 -17.38 7.86 1.11
C GLU A 8 -16.40 6.96 1.88
N THR A 9 -15.48 6.30 1.16
CA THR A 9 -14.44 5.46 1.77
C THR A 9 -13.51 6.28 2.66
N LEU A 10 -13.04 7.44 2.19
CA LEU A 10 -12.24 8.36 2.99
C LEU A 10 -12.99 8.80 4.25
N SER A 11 -14.29 9.10 4.13
CA SER A 11 -15.15 9.45 5.27
C SER A 11 -15.25 8.31 6.29
N ARG A 12 -15.35 7.06 5.83
CA ARG A 12 -15.38 5.87 6.71
C ARG A 12 -14.04 5.66 7.42
N ILE A 13 -12.91 5.84 6.73
CA ILE A 13 -11.57 5.76 7.32
C ILE A 13 -11.39 6.85 8.38
N TRP A 14 -11.76 8.10 8.06
CA TRP A 14 -11.70 9.22 9.00
C TRP A 14 -12.51 8.97 10.27
N ARG A 15 -13.78 8.54 10.13
CA ARG A 15 -14.64 8.23 11.29
C ARG A 15 -14.07 7.11 12.16
N ARG A 16 -13.30 6.18 11.57
CA ARG A 16 -12.77 5.00 12.27
C ARG A 16 -11.44 5.26 12.97
N TYR A 17 -10.54 6.01 12.35
CA TYR A 17 -9.15 6.15 12.81
C TYR A 17 -8.72 7.60 13.05
N GLY A 18 -9.60 8.58 12.77
CA GLY A 18 -9.33 9.99 12.98
C GLY A 18 -8.56 10.66 11.84
N GLU A 19 -8.35 11.96 12.00
CA GLU A 19 -7.76 12.84 10.98
C GLU A 19 -6.28 12.55 10.74
N ASN A 20 -5.50 12.33 11.81
CA ASN A 20 -4.06 12.07 11.68
C ASN A 20 -3.79 10.82 10.84
N HIS A 21 -4.55 9.74 11.08
CA HIS A 21 -4.45 8.53 10.28
C HIS A 21 -4.82 8.78 8.81
N LEU A 22 -5.93 9.49 8.57
CA LEU A 22 -6.34 9.82 7.21
C LEU A 22 -5.27 10.64 6.46
N ARG A 23 -4.63 11.61 7.14
CA ARG A 23 -3.54 12.40 6.56
C ARG A 23 -2.37 11.51 6.15
N LEU A 24 -1.94 10.57 6.99
CA LEU A 24 -0.87 9.62 6.65
C LEU A 24 -1.23 8.73 5.46
N VAL A 25 -2.48 8.25 5.40
CA VAL A 25 -2.97 7.46 4.25
C VAL A 25 -2.91 8.28 2.96
N LEU A 26 -3.39 9.52 3.00
CA LEU A 26 -3.37 10.39 1.83
C LEU A 26 -1.94 10.76 1.42
N SER A 27 -1.04 11.07 2.36
CA SER A 27 0.37 11.33 2.08
C SER A 27 1.05 10.13 1.43
N THR A 28 0.76 8.92 1.92
CA THR A 28 1.26 7.67 1.34
C THR A 28 0.81 7.47 -0.12
N LEU A 29 -0.39 7.94 -0.46
CA LEU A 29 -0.95 7.82 -1.81
C LEU A 29 -0.63 9.01 -2.73
N ALA A 30 -0.36 10.20 -2.18
CA ALA A 30 -0.24 11.45 -2.94
C ALA A 30 1.11 11.61 -3.67
N GLU A 31 2.20 11.08 -3.12
CA GLU A 31 3.55 11.21 -3.72
C GLU A 31 3.75 10.27 -4.92
N THR A 32 2.90 9.25 -5.03
CA THR A 32 2.96 8.27 -6.11
C THR A 32 2.25 8.77 -7.39
N ALA A 33 2.99 9.44 -8.28
CA ALA A 33 2.50 9.98 -9.57
C ALA A 33 1.78 8.96 -10.49
N ASN A 34 1.87 7.65 -10.20
CA ASN A 34 1.26 6.55 -10.95
C ASN A 34 -0.13 6.08 -10.45
N ASN A 35 -0.68 6.64 -9.38
CA ASN A 35 -1.75 5.98 -8.60
C ASN A 35 -3.17 6.57 -8.72
N LYS A 36 -3.54 7.20 -9.84
CA LYS A 36 -4.97 7.53 -10.10
C LYS A 36 -5.90 6.30 -10.00
N LEU A 37 -5.36 5.09 -10.16
CA LEU A 37 -6.05 3.81 -9.99
C LEU A 37 -6.32 3.41 -8.52
N LEU A 38 -5.57 3.94 -7.55
CA LEU A 38 -5.71 3.58 -6.12
C LEU A 38 -6.78 4.37 -5.37
N LEU A 39 -7.42 5.35 -6.01
CA LEU A 39 -8.51 6.13 -5.43
C LEU A 39 -9.85 5.38 -5.49
N ASP A 40 -9.82 4.04 -5.44
CA ASP A 40 -11.01 3.21 -5.24
C ASP A 40 -11.08 2.69 -3.80
N GLU A 41 -12.20 2.06 -3.45
CA GLU A 41 -12.41 1.56 -2.08
C GLU A 41 -11.33 0.55 -1.65
N VAL A 42 -10.84 -0.27 -2.60
CA VAL A 42 -9.86 -1.33 -2.32
C VAL A 42 -8.49 -0.72 -2.01
N GLY A 43 -7.99 0.17 -2.85
CA GLY A 43 -6.71 0.85 -2.68
C GLY A 43 -6.67 1.69 -1.42
N LEU A 44 -7.74 2.46 -1.13
CA LEU A 44 -7.84 3.29 0.07
C LEU A 44 -7.81 2.47 1.37
N TRP A 45 -8.59 1.39 1.44
CA TRP A 45 -8.56 0.52 2.62
C TRP A 45 -7.26 -0.25 2.76
N MET A 46 -6.66 -0.69 1.64
CA MET A 46 -5.37 -1.36 1.66
C MET A 46 -4.27 -0.44 2.19
N ALA A 47 -4.18 0.80 1.68
CA ALA A 47 -3.22 1.79 2.17
C ALA A 47 -3.43 2.09 3.66
N SER A 48 -4.68 2.23 4.08
CA SER A 48 -5.05 2.37 5.50
C SER A 48 -4.52 1.22 6.37
N ASP A 49 -4.66 -0.02 5.91
CA ASP A 49 -4.16 -1.19 6.63
C ASP A 49 -2.63 -1.20 6.74
N MET A 50 -1.94 -0.80 5.68
CA MET A 50 -0.48 -0.76 5.65
C MET A 50 0.06 0.33 6.57
N VAL A 51 -0.58 1.50 6.62
CA VAL A 51 -0.25 2.57 7.58
C VAL A 51 -0.43 2.09 9.02
N LEU A 52 -1.54 1.43 9.34
CA LEU A 52 -1.76 0.87 10.69
C LEU A 52 -0.71 -0.17 11.05
N LYS A 53 -0.42 -1.08 10.12
CA LYS A 53 0.55 -2.16 10.36
C LYS A 53 1.97 -1.65 10.54
N SER A 54 2.29 -0.52 9.91
CA SER A 54 3.63 0.05 9.83
C SER A 54 3.78 1.33 10.65
N ALA A 55 2.88 1.59 11.60
CA ALA A 55 2.88 2.84 12.38
C ALA A 55 4.25 3.15 13.02
N SER A 56 4.87 2.17 13.69
CA SER A 56 6.20 2.35 14.29
C SER A 56 7.30 2.60 13.23
N LEU A 57 7.20 1.96 12.07
CA LEU A 57 8.13 2.22 10.96
C LEU A 57 7.99 3.66 10.45
N ILE A 58 6.77 4.15 10.31
CA ILE A 58 6.48 5.50 9.81
C ILE A 58 6.96 6.55 10.80
N GLU A 59 6.76 6.32 12.10
CA GLU A 59 7.23 7.22 13.17
C GLU A 59 8.75 7.38 13.14
N ASP A 60 9.49 6.28 12.97
CA ASP A 60 10.95 6.30 13.01
C ASP A 60 11.60 6.65 11.65
N ARG A 61 10.96 6.28 10.53
CA ARG A 61 11.55 6.28 9.19
C ARG A 61 10.55 6.71 8.10
N ALA A 62 9.89 7.85 8.32
CA ALA A 62 8.89 8.40 7.38
C ALA A 62 9.42 8.59 5.94
N GLY A 63 10.69 9.01 5.79
CA GLY A 63 11.33 9.18 4.47
C GLY A 63 11.41 7.87 3.70
N ASP A 64 12.00 6.84 4.31
CA ASP A 64 12.11 5.50 3.71
C ASP A 64 10.73 4.91 3.35
N TRP A 65 9.71 5.19 4.16
CA TRP A 65 8.33 4.80 3.87
C TRP A 65 7.84 5.42 2.56
N LEU A 66 7.95 6.74 2.41
CA LEU A 66 7.51 7.44 1.20
C LEU A 66 8.30 6.99 -0.03
N GLU A 67 9.63 6.84 0.08
CA GLU A 67 10.47 6.31 -1.00
C GLU A 67 10.06 4.91 -1.45
N LEU A 68 9.73 4.02 -0.52
CA LEU A 68 9.24 2.68 -0.87
C LEU A 68 7.94 2.78 -1.67
N TRP A 69 6.99 3.60 -1.23
CA TRP A 69 5.70 3.73 -1.89
C TRP A 69 5.82 4.36 -3.28
N ASP A 70 6.71 5.33 -3.45
CA ASP A 70 7.04 5.94 -4.75
C ASP A 70 7.63 4.93 -5.74
N ALA A 71 8.49 4.03 -5.25
CA ALA A 71 9.07 2.97 -6.08
C ALA A 71 8.09 1.81 -6.34
N MET A 72 7.02 1.68 -5.56
CA MET A 72 6.16 0.50 -5.59
C MET A 72 5.18 0.53 -6.79
N PRO A 73 5.12 -0.53 -7.63
CA PRO A 73 4.21 -0.56 -8.78
C PRO A 73 2.79 -0.97 -8.37
N VAL A 74 2.18 -0.26 -7.41
CA VAL A 74 0.89 -0.66 -6.79
C VAL A 74 -0.23 -0.80 -7.82
N GLY A 75 -0.30 0.07 -8.83
CA GLY A 75 -1.28 -0.06 -9.91
C GLY A 75 -1.16 -1.38 -10.69
N GLN A 76 0.06 -1.88 -10.93
CA GLN A 76 0.27 -3.19 -11.57
C GLN A 76 -0.13 -4.33 -10.63
N LEU A 77 0.13 -4.20 -9.32
CA LEU A 77 -0.31 -5.20 -8.34
C LEU A 77 -1.83 -5.28 -8.24
N GLN A 78 -2.49 -4.12 -8.29
CA GLN A 78 -3.95 -4.05 -8.34
C GLN A 78 -4.49 -4.65 -9.63
N PHE A 79 -3.81 -4.48 -10.77
CA PHE A 79 -4.19 -5.14 -12.02
C PHE A 79 -4.08 -6.67 -11.89
N VAL A 80 -2.95 -7.18 -11.38
CA VAL A 80 -2.73 -8.62 -11.16
C VAL A 80 -3.75 -9.21 -10.17
N CYS A 81 -4.09 -8.50 -9.09
CA CYS A 81 -5.02 -9.03 -8.10
C CYS A 81 -6.46 -9.18 -8.64
N GLN A 82 -6.82 -8.48 -9.71
CA GLN A 82 -8.15 -8.57 -10.34
C GLN A 82 -8.44 -9.98 -10.89
N ASP A 83 -7.40 -10.74 -11.27
CA ASP A 83 -7.54 -12.13 -11.73
C ASP A 83 -8.11 -13.05 -10.63
N LEU A 84 -7.97 -12.65 -9.36
CA LEU A 84 -8.49 -13.40 -8.20
C LEU A 84 -9.92 -12.99 -7.79
N ARG A 85 -10.55 -12.08 -8.54
CA ARG A 85 -11.88 -11.55 -8.21
C ARG A 85 -12.92 -12.68 -8.23
N GLY A 86 -13.80 -12.67 -7.23
CA GLY A 86 -14.81 -13.71 -7.03
C GLY A 86 -14.32 -14.92 -6.23
N LEU A 87 -13.00 -15.05 -6.04
CA LEU A 87 -12.39 -16.10 -5.21
C LEU A 87 -11.80 -15.52 -3.92
N ILE A 88 -11.06 -14.41 -4.03
CA ILE A 88 -10.35 -13.79 -2.90
C ILE A 88 -10.77 -12.32 -2.74
N PRO A 89 -11.04 -11.85 -1.51
CA PRO A 89 -11.27 -10.44 -1.24
C PRO A 89 -10.09 -9.58 -1.72
N GLN A 90 -10.36 -8.65 -2.63
CA GLN A 90 -9.33 -7.89 -3.36
C GLN A 90 -8.44 -7.05 -2.44
N ARG A 91 -9.01 -6.47 -1.38
CA ARG A 91 -8.27 -5.75 -0.34
C ARG A 91 -7.19 -6.63 0.31
N TYR A 92 -7.49 -7.90 0.57
CA TYR A 92 -6.56 -8.81 1.23
C TYR A 92 -5.51 -9.35 0.26
N ALA A 93 -5.91 -9.65 -0.98
CA ALA A 93 -4.96 -10.04 -2.03
C ALA A 93 -3.95 -8.92 -2.29
N LEU A 94 -4.43 -7.69 -2.55
CA LEU A 94 -3.57 -6.54 -2.76
C LEU A 94 -2.74 -6.21 -1.52
N GLY A 95 -3.36 -6.25 -0.34
CA GLY A 95 -2.68 -6.00 0.93
C GLY A 95 -1.53 -6.97 1.20
N GLY A 96 -1.68 -8.26 0.86
CA GLY A 96 -0.60 -9.23 0.94
C GLY A 96 0.57 -8.90 0.01
N MET A 97 0.28 -8.56 -1.25
CA MET A 97 1.31 -8.21 -2.24
C MET A 97 2.08 -6.92 -1.90
N VAL A 98 1.39 -5.94 -1.32
CA VAL A 98 2.00 -4.69 -0.86
C VAL A 98 2.80 -4.92 0.42
N TYR A 99 2.23 -5.64 1.38
CA TYR A 99 2.92 -5.93 2.63
C TYR A 99 4.19 -6.74 2.42
N GLU A 100 4.20 -7.67 1.46
CA GLU A 100 5.39 -8.44 1.11
C GLU A 100 6.56 -7.55 0.68
N ARG A 101 6.29 -6.47 -0.07
CA ARG A 101 7.31 -5.48 -0.46
C ARG A 101 7.81 -4.66 0.72
N ILE A 102 6.89 -4.25 1.60
CA ILE A 102 7.25 -3.58 2.86
C ILE A 102 8.14 -4.51 3.70
N PHE A 103 7.76 -5.79 3.80
CA PHE A 103 8.51 -6.79 4.55
C PHE A 103 9.89 -7.06 3.95
N ARG A 104 10.04 -7.11 2.61
CA ARG A 104 11.36 -7.22 1.97
C ARG A 104 12.27 -6.04 2.32
N ARG A 105 11.72 -4.82 2.34
CA ARG A 105 12.50 -3.60 2.56
C ARG A 105 12.87 -3.36 4.03
N PHE A 106 12.00 -3.78 4.96
CA PHE A 106 12.10 -3.40 6.38
C PHE A 106 11.93 -4.55 7.38
N GLY A 107 11.61 -5.75 6.90
CA GLY A 107 11.38 -6.92 7.72
C GLY A 107 12.67 -7.50 8.29
N LYS A 108 12.50 -8.47 9.19
CA LYS A 108 13.64 -9.25 9.70
C LYS A 108 14.27 -9.96 8.51
N ASN A 109 15.55 -9.68 8.25
CA ASN A 109 16.34 -10.11 7.09
C ASN A 109 16.28 -9.22 5.83
N SER A 110 15.87 -7.94 5.93
CA SER A 110 15.98 -6.99 4.80
C SER A 110 17.40 -6.87 4.23
N ASP A 111 18.41 -7.14 5.05
CA ASP A 111 19.82 -7.06 4.67
C ASP A 111 20.34 -8.38 4.05
N GLN A 112 19.56 -9.47 4.14
CA GLN A 112 19.83 -10.68 3.36
C GLN A 112 19.19 -10.49 1.99
N LEU A 113 20.01 -10.04 1.03
CA LEU A 113 19.71 -10.16 -0.40
C LEU A 113 19.11 -11.55 -0.65
N ASP A 114 17.88 -11.56 -1.12
CA ASP A 114 17.14 -12.79 -1.36
C ASP A 114 17.99 -13.62 -2.34
N LEU A 115 18.30 -14.87 -1.99
CA LEU A 115 19.22 -15.76 -2.72
C LEU A 115 18.87 -15.95 -4.22
N PHE A 116 17.70 -15.47 -4.63
CA PHE A 116 17.15 -15.54 -5.99
C PHE A 116 17.17 -14.21 -6.76
N ASP A 117 17.43 -13.05 -6.13
CA ASP A 117 17.56 -11.76 -6.82
C ASP A 117 18.93 -11.58 -7.51
N ASP A 118 19.96 -12.32 -7.06
CA ASP A 118 21.30 -12.38 -7.69
C ASP A 118 21.29 -12.88 -9.15
N ARG A 119 20.20 -13.54 -9.58
CA ARG A 119 20.09 -14.07 -10.95
C ARG A 119 19.67 -13.04 -12.00
N ARG A 120 19.31 -11.82 -11.60
CA ARG A 120 18.91 -10.75 -12.55
C ARG A 120 20.03 -9.77 -12.91
N GLN A 121 21.24 -9.93 -12.36
CA GLN A 121 22.39 -9.08 -12.66
C GLN A 121 23.44 -9.73 -13.59
N ARG A 122 23.04 -10.67 -14.45
CA ARG A 122 23.94 -11.24 -15.47
C ARG A 122 23.36 -11.10 -16.87
#